data_AF-A0A2S5GX07-F1
#
_entry.id   AF-A0A2S5GX07-F1
#
_cell.length_a   1.000
_cell.length_b   1.000
_cell.length_c   1.000
_cell.angle_alpha   90.00
_cell.angle_beta   90.00
_cell.angle_gamma   90.00
#
_symmetry.space_group_name_H-M   'P 1'
#
loop_
_entity.id
_entity.type
_entity.pdbx_description
1 polymer ?
#
loop_
_entity_poly.entity_id
_entity_poly.type
_entity_poly.pdbx_seq_one_letter_code
_entity_poly.pdbx_strand_id
1 'polypeptide(L)'
;MSEDRVLSYLSGELDADERRAFEAELARNPELQAEVDEWRLLAQARQIAHNEIGQAERDTQFLHALAEHVRPAPAPLSPRTRLWQWLWPTPASPLMPLGWALAIALSVVVLLQAPREGFQSDGVPVRDGTLTRGGGACPRLVVDLPDAVSAKQLRNTLAQYAVSIVAGPDEDGRFVLSAARESSLHDAATALGAAGVAAALPGACPTP
;
A
#
# COMPACT_ATOMS: atom_id res chain seq x y z
N MET A 1 -44.25 14.30 -28.71
CA MET A 1 -43.65 15.65 -28.59
C MET A 1 -43.24 15.99 -27.14
N SER A 2 -43.44 15.11 -26.15
CA SER A 2 -43.03 15.33 -24.75
C SER A 2 -41.58 14.91 -24.47
N GLU A 3 -41.13 13.77 -25.00
CA GLU A 3 -39.78 13.21 -24.73
C GLU A 3 -38.64 14.14 -25.18
N ASP A 4 -38.68 14.70 -26.38
CA ASP A 4 -37.63 15.61 -26.87
C ASP A 4 -37.45 16.84 -25.96
N ARG A 5 -38.53 17.31 -25.35
CA ARG A 5 -38.53 18.48 -24.46
C ARG A 5 -37.96 18.14 -23.07
N VAL A 6 -38.27 16.94 -22.56
CA VAL A 6 -37.66 16.39 -21.33
C VAL A 6 -36.15 16.21 -21.53
N LEU A 7 -35.73 15.66 -22.66
CA LEU A 7 -34.32 15.49 -22.99
C LEU A 7 -33.60 16.83 -23.12
N SER A 8 -34.18 17.81 -23.83
CA SER A 8 -33.63 19.16 -23.95
C SER A 8 -33.48 19.86 -22.59
N TYR A 9 -34.41 19.62 -21.66
CA TYR A 9 -34.32 20.12 -20.29
C TYR A 9 -33.18 19.46 -19.51
N LEU A 10 -33.01 18.14 -19.63
CA LEU A 10 -31.96 17.38 -18.94
C LEU A 10 -30.56 17.62 -19.53
N SER A 11 -30.45 17.85 -20.83
CA SER A 11 -29.19 18.22 -21.51
C SER A 11 -28.80 19.68 -21.26
N GLY A 12 -29.73 20.52 -20.77
CA GLY A 12 -29.51 21.95 -20.55
C GLY A 12 -29.56 22.78 -21.84
N GLU A 13 -30.17 22.25 -22.90
CA GLU A 13 -30.30 22.92 -24.20
C GLU A 13 -31.46 23.92 -24.26
N LEU A 14 -32.37 23.90 -23.28
CA LEU A 14 -33.44 24.90 -23.17
C LEU A 14 -32.88 26.28 -22.80
N ASP A 15 -33.42 27.31 -23.43
CA ASP A 15 -33.11 28.68 -23.06
C ASP A 15 -33.71 29.06 -21.68
N ALA A 16 -33.33 30.23 -21.16
CA ALA A 16 -33.74 30.67 -19.83
C ALA A 16 -35.26 30.94 -19.67
N ASP A 17 -35.97 31.27 -20.75
CA ASP A 17 -37.42 31.50 -20.74
C ASP A 17 -38.18 30.18 -20.89
N GLU A 18 -37.73 29.32 -21.81
CA GLU A 18 -38.25 27.96 -22.04
C GLU A 18 -38.09 27.08 -20.81
N ARG A 19 -36.93 27.15 -20.15
CA ARG A 19 -36.66 26.44 -18.91
C ARG A 19 -37.61 26.88 -17.80
N ARG A 20 -37.84 28.19 -17.62
CA ARG A 20 -38.80 28.71 -16.63
C ARG A 20 -40.23 28.25 -16.94
N ALA A 21 -40.61 28.24 -18.21
CA ALA A 21 -41.92 27.75 -18.63
C ALA A 21 -42.08 26.24 -18.35
N PHE A 22 -41.03 25.45 -18.60
CA PHE A 22 -41.01 24.01 -18.35
C PHE A 22 -41.01 23.69 -16.85
N GLU A 23 -40.24 24.42 -16.03
CA GLU A 23 -40.26 24.29 -14.56
C GLU A 23 -41.63 24.64 -13.98
N ALA A 24 -42.32 25.66 -14.52
CA ALA A 24 -43.69 25.98 -14.13
C ALA A 24 -44.70 24.90 -14.55
N GLU A 25 -44.43 24.15 -15.63
CA GLU A 25 -45.24 23.02 -16.08
C GLU A 25 -45.01 21.79 -15.21
N LEU A 26 -43.75 21.50 -14.85
CA LEU A 26 -43.37 20.47 -13.88
C LEU A 26 -44.06 20.68 -12.52
N ALA A 27 -44.09 21.92 -12.02
CA ALA A 27 -44.75 22.23 -10.75
C ALA A 27 -46.26 22.00 -10.78
N ARG A 28 -46.88 22.04 -11.96
CA ARG A 28 -48.33 21.81 -12.15
C ARG A 28 -48.66 20.35 -12.46
N ASN A 29 -47.68 19.55 -12.89
CA ASN A 29 -47.93 18.22 -13.40
C ASN A 29 -46.98 17.18 -12.76
N PRO A 30 -47.42 16.50 -11.68
CA PRO A 30 -46.57 15.56 -10.94
C PRO A 30 -46.19 14.31 -11.76
N GLU A 31 -46.99 13.93 -12.76
CA GLU A 31 -46.65 12.83 -13.67
C GLU A 31 -45.42 13.17 -14.52
N LEU A 32 -45.34 14.39 -15.05
CA LEU A 32 -44.18 14.87 -15.81
C LEU A 32 -42.94 14.95 -14.92
N GLN A 33 -43.10 15.30 -13.65
CA GLN A 33 -42.01 15.30 -12.69
C GLN A 33 -41.47 13.88 -12.45
N ALA A 34 -42.36 12.89 -12.31
CA ALA A 34 -41.97 11.49 -12.17
C ALA A 34 -41.19 10.97 -13.39
N GLU A 35 -41.61 11.35 -14.60
CA GLU A 35 -40.92 11.00 -15.85
C GLU A 35 -39.49 11.59 -15.87
N VAL A 36 -39.33 12.88 -15.55
CA VAL A 36 -38.00 13.53 -15.47
C VAL A 36 -37.10 12.83 -14.44
N ASP A 37 -37.65 12.44 -13.29
CA ASP A 37 -36.89 11.76 -12.25
C ASP A 37 -36.50 10.33 -12.65
N GLU A 38 -37.34 9.61 -13.40
CA GLU A 38 -37.00 8.32 -14.00
C GLU A 38 -35.81 8.44 -14.97
N TRP A 39 -35.84 9.44 -15.87
CA TRP A 39 -34.73 9.71 -16.78
C TRP A 39 -33.43 10.04 -16.05
N ARG A 40 -33.50 10.79 -14.93
CA ARG A 40 -32.33 11.08 -14.09
C ARG A 40 -31.77 9.82 -13.42
N LEU A 41 -32.64 8.94 -12.91
CA LEU A 41 -32.23 7.67 -12.33
C LEU A 41 -31.54 6.77 -13.36
N LEU A 42 -32.09 6.67 -14.57
CA LEU A 42 -31.49 5.92 -15.68
C LEU A 42 -30.12 6.49 -16.08
N ALA A 43 -30.00 7.82 -16.19
CA ALA A 43 -28.73 8.49 -16.49
C ALA A 43 -27.68 8.24 -15.39
N GLN A 44 -28.08 8.32 -14.12
CA GLN A 44 -27.21 8.04 -12.98
C GLN A 44 -26.74 6.58 -12.97
N ALA A 45 -27.66 5.63 -13.19
CA ALA A 45 -27.33 4.21 -13.25
C ALA A 45 -26.33 3.92 -14.38
N ARG A 46 -26.52 4.52 -15.56
CA ARG A 46 -25.59 4.41 -16.68
C ARG A 46 -24.22 5.00 -16.35
N GLN A 47 -24.17 6.13 -15.66
CA GLN A 47 -22.90 6.74 -15.23
C GLN A 47 -22.15 5.85 -14.23
N ILE A 48 -22.85 5.25 -13.26
CA ILE A 48 -22.26 4.31 -12.30
C ILE A 48 -21.69 3.10 -13.05
N ALA A 49 -22.49 2.49 -13.92
CA ALA A 49 -22.03 1.35 -14.72
C ALA A 49 -20.81 1.71 -15.58
N HIS A 50 -20.78 2.89 -16.19
CA HIS A 50 -19.63 3.33 -16.97
C HIS A 50 -18.38 3.59 -16.11
N ASN A 51 -18.56 4.14 -14.91
CA ASN A 51 -17.46 4.33 -13.96
C ASN A 51 -16.89 3.00 -13.48
N GLU A 52 -17.71 1.95 -13.39
CA GLU A 52 -17.31 0.58 -13.01
C GLU A 52 -16.58 -0.15 -14.14
N ILE A 53 -16.96 0.10 -15.40
CA ILE A 53 -16.26 -0.43 -16.58
C ILE A 53 -14.80 0.05 -16.54
N GLY A 54 -13.87 -0.92 -16.43
CA GLY A 54 -12.43 -0.65 -16.34
C GLY A 54 -11.91 -0.28 -14.95
N GLN A 55 -12.71 -0.38 -13.88
CA GLN A 55 -12.14 -0.30 -12.51
C GLN A 55 -11.18 -1.44 -12.23
N ALA A 56 -11.56 -2.69 -12.55
CA ALA A 56 -10.71 -3.85 -12.35
C ALA A 56 -9.35 -3.72 -13.07
N GLU A 57 -9.35 -3.21 -14.31
CA GLU A 57 -8.12 -2.98 -15.08
C GLU A 57 -7.25 -1.84 -14.50
N ARG A 58 -7.87 -0.76 -14.02
CA ARG A 58 -7.13 0.31 -13.32
C ARG A 58 -6.56 -0.17 -11.98
N ASP A 59 -7.26 -1.09 -11.32
CA ASP A 59 -6.85 -1.70 -10.06
C ASP A 59 -5.66 -2.62 -10.28
N THR A 60 -5.70 -3.48 -11.29
CA THR A 60 -4.57 -4.34 -11.67
C THR A 60 -3.37 -3.52 -12.11
N GLN A 61 -3.56 -2.49 -12.94
CA GLN A 61 -2.48 -1.58 -13.37
C GLN A 61 -1.86 -0.85 -12.19
N PHE A 62 -2.67 -0.40 -11.22
CA PHE A 62 -2.14 0.20 -9.99
C PHE A 62 -1.30 -0.80 -9.18
N LEU A 63 -1.80 -2.01 -8.96
CA LEU A 63 -1.05 -3.03 -8.22
C LEU A 63 0.26 -3.39 -8.94
N HIS A 64 0.25 -3.43 -10.26
CA HIS A 64 1.45 -3.67 -11.07
C HIS A 64 2.46 -2.52 -10.96
N ALA A 65 2.00 -1.27 -11.09
CA ALA A 65 2.85 -0.09 -10.93
C ALA A 65 3.43 0.02 -9.52
N LEU A 66 2.65 -0.40 -8.51
CA LEU A 66 3.11 -0.50 -7.13
C LEU A 66 4.19 -1.58 -7.01
N ALA A 67 3.98 -2.78 -7.54
CA ALA A 67 4.99 -3.85 -7.51
C ALA A 67 6.31 -3.42 -8.19
N GLU A 68 6.25 -2.63 -9.26
CA GLU A 68 7.44 -2.07 -9.91
C GLU A 68 8.17 -1.04 -9.05
N HIS A 69 7.45 -0.09 -8.46
CA HIS A 69 8.06 0.96 -7.61
C HIS A 69 8.74 0.39 -6.37
N VAL A 70 8.22 -0.73 -5.88
CA VAL A 70 8.63 -1.29 -4.61
C VAL A 70 9.74 -2.33 -4.79
N ARG A 71 10.11 -2.66 -6.04
CA ARG A 71 11.25 -3.53 -6.35
C ARG A 71 12.54 -2.90 -5.82
N PRO A 72 13.20 -3.47 -4.80
CA PRO A 72 14.39 -2.86 -4.22
C PRO A 72 15.49 -2.79 -5.28
N ALA A 73 16.08 -1.62 -5.48
CA ALA A 73 17.30 -1.50 -6.26
C ALA A 73 18.33 -2.50 -5.68
N PRO A 74 19.03 -3.30 -6.52
CA PRO A 74 20.01 -4.24 -6.02
C PRO A 74 21.01 -3.46 -5.18
N ALA A 75 21.10 -3.81 -3.89
CA ALA A 75 21.99 -3.13 -2.96
C ALA A 75 23.40 -3.09 -3.58
N PRO A 76 24.04 -1.91 -3.72
CA PRO A 76 25.38 -1.86 -4.26
C PRO A 76 26.27 -2.72 -3.37
N LEU A 77 26.74 -3.84 -3.92
CA LEU A 77 27.67 -4.73 -3.22
C LEU A 77 28.85 -3.89 -2.78
N SER A 78 28.98 -3.71 -1.46
CA SER A 78 30.06 -2.95 -0.88
C SER A 78 31.41 -3.50 -1.40
N PRO A 79 32.41 -2.66 -1.67
CA PRO A 79 33.71 -3.14 -2.13
C PRO A 79 34.36 -4.12 -1.12
N ARG A 80 33.92 -4.07 0.15
CA ARG A 80 34.37 -4.95 1.24
C ARG A 80 33.86 -6.39 1.11
N THR A 81 32.66 -6.61 0.54
CA THR A 81 32.13 -7.95 0.30
C THR A 81 32.77 -8.66 -0.90
N ARG A 82 33.23 -7.93 -1.92
CA ARG A 82 34.00 -8.51 -3.03
C ARG A 82 35.37 -9.03 -2.59
N LEU A 83 36.05 -8.32 -1.70
CA LEU A 83 37.34 -8.76 -1.14
C LEU A 83 37.17 -10.01 -0.26
N TRP A 84 36.07 -10.12 0.48
CA TRP A 84 35.78 -11.28 1.31
C TRP A 84 35.47 -12.54 0.49
N GLN A 85 34.77 -12.42 -0.64
CA GLN A 85 34.54 -13.55 -1.56
C GLN A 85 35.81 -14.00 -2.29
N TRP A 86 36.77 -13.09 -2.49
CA TRP A 86 38.09 -13.44 -3.04
C TRP A 86 38.97 -14.17 -2.01
N LEU A 87 38.81 -13.84 -0.72
CA LEU A 87 39.62 -14.42 0.36
C LEU A 87 39.09 -15.75 0.89
N TRP A 88 37.81 -16.06 0.68
CA TRP A 88 37.23 -17.36 1.04
C TRP A 88 36.85 -18.17 -0.21
N PRO A 89 37.52 -19.31 -0.46
CA PRO A 89 37.09 -20.22 -1.51
C PRO A 89 35.74 -20.82 -1.12
N THR A 90 34.79 -20.77 -2.05
CA THR A 90 33.50 -21.46 -1.92
C THR A 90 33.72 -22.95 -1.72
N PRO A 91 32.91 -23.64 -0.88
CA PRO A 91 33.02 -25.08 -0.63
C PRO A 91 32.42 -25.89 -1.79
N ALA A 92 32.89 -25.64 -3.01
CA ALA A 92 32.43 -26.31 -4.23
C ALA A 92 33.59 -26.90 -5.05
N SER A 93 34.70 -27.24 -4.38
CA SER A 93 35.72 -28.13 -4.93
C SER A 93 35.50 -29.53 -4.35
N PRO A 94 35.09 -30.54 -5.15
CA PRO A 94 34.88 -31.92 -4.69
C PRO A 94 36.19 -32.69 -4.40
N LEU A 95 37.32 -31.99 -4.30
CA LEU A 95 38.63 -32.56 -3.94
C LEU A 95 39.15 -31.83 -2.70
N MET A 96 38.70 -32.26 -1.52
CA MET A 96 39.41 -31.98 -0.28
C MET A 96 39.79 -33.27 0.46
N PRO A 97 41.01 -33.32 1.03
CA PRO A 97 41.55 -34.47 1.74
C PRO A 97 40.83 -34.67 3.09
N LEU A 98 40.72 -35.93 3.50
CA LEU A 98 40.05 -36.49 4.69
C LEU A 98 40.32 -35.85 6.07
N GLY A 99 41.12 -34.77 6.17
CA GLY A 99 41.50 -34.14 7.44
C GLY A 99 40.44 -33.27 8.10
N TRP A 100 39.46 -32.73 7.37
CA TRP A 100 38.52 -31.72 7.91
C TRP A 100 37.26 -32.32 8.56
N ALA A 101 36.94 -33.58 8.29
CA ALA A 101 35.77 -34.25 8.87
C ALA A 101 35.90 -34.44 10.39
N LEU A 102 37.13 -34.58 10.90
CA LEU A 102 37.37 -34.83 12.33
C LEU A 102 37.22 -33.57 13.20
N ALA A 103 37.35 -32.37 12.62
CA ALA A 103 37.17 -31.10 13.33
C ALA A 103 35.68 -30.76 13.56
N ILE A 104 34.79 -31.16 12.64
CA ILE A 104 33.34 -30.93 12.76
C ILE A 104 32.74 -31.82 13.85
N ALA A 105 33.18 -33.08 13.94
CA ALA A 105 32.71 -34.01 14.96
C ALA A 105 33.03 -33.55 16.41
N LEU A 106 34.14 -32.84 16.62
CA LEU A 106 34.52 -32.31 17.93
C LEU A 106 33.76 -31.03 18.33
N SER A 107 33.23 -30.25 17.37
CA SER A 107 32.48 -29.02 17.68
C SER A 107 31.02 -29.27 18.09
N VAL A 108 30.45 -30.42 17.72
CA VAL A 108 29.05 -30.78 18.07
C VAL A 108 28.91 -31.20 19.54
N VAL A 109 29.97 -31.70 20.17
CA VAL A 109 29.91 -32.15 21.58
C VAL A 109 29.89 -30.99 22.58
N VAL A 110 30.37 -29.80 22.21
CA VAL A 110 30.45 -28.64 23.12
C VAL A 110 29.13 -27.86 23.22
N LEU A 111 28.23 -27.95 22.23
CA LEU A 111 26.96 -27.20 22.25
C LEU A 111 25.86 -27.83 23.13
N LEU A 112 26.06 -29.06 23.62
CA LEU A 112 25.06 -29.79 24.42
C LEU A 112 25.19 -29.59 25.94
N GLN A 113 26.17 -28.81 26.42
CA GLN A 113 26.40 -28.60 27.86
C GLN A 113 26.23 -27.16 28.37
N ALA A 114 25.63 -26.25 27.59
CA ALA A 114 25.32 -24.91 28.09
C ALA A 114 24.04 -24.93 28.95
N PRO A 115 24.09 -24.50 30.22
CA PRO A 115 22.91 -24.44 31.09
C PRO A 115 21.90 -23.40 30.55
N ARG A 116 20.62 -23.77 30.56
CA ARG A 116 19.49 -22.87 30.30
C ARG A 116 19.34 -21.90 31.47
N GLU A 117 19.82 -20.68 31.32
CA GLU A 117 19.40 -19.56 32.14
C GLU A 117 18.32 -18.75 31.39
N GLY A 118 17.26 -18.41 32.13
CA GLY A 118 15.97 -17.98 31.61
C GLY A 118 16.01 -16.64 30.89
N PHE A 119 15.29 -16.56 29.78
CA PHE A 119 14.88 -15.28 29.19
C PHE A 119 13.72 -14.72 30.02
N GLN A 120 14.09 -13.81 30.91
CA GLN A 120 13.24 -12.88 31.62
C GLN A 120 12.62 -11.92 30.59
N SER A 121 11.29 -11.96 30.47
CA SER A 121 10.50 -10.90 29.84
C SER A 121 10.66 -9.63 30.68
N ASP A 122 11.36 -8.63 30.16
CA ASP A 122 11.30 -7.28 30.71
C ASP A 122 11.43 -6.22 29.61
N GLY A 123 10.45 -5.30 29.62
CA GLY A 123 10.61 -3.93 29.14
C GLY A 123 10.60 -3.70 27.63
N VAL A 124 9.42 -3.38 27.09
CA VAL A 124 9.31 -2.53 25.90
C VAL A 124 9.94 -1.17 26.24
N PRO A 125 11.01 -0.71 25.57
CA PRO A 125 11.36 0.69 25.66
C PRO A 125 10.39 1.47 24.76
N VAL A 126 9.37 2.07 25.36
CA VAL A 126 8.73 3.26 24.78
C VAL A 126 9.82 4.31 24.70
N ARG A 127 10.41 4.44 23.51
CA ARG A 127 11.46 5.42 23.27
C ARG A 127 10.76 6.75 22.97
N ASP A 128 10.60 7.56 24.01
CA ASP A 128 10.35 9.00 23.91
C ASP A 128 11.49 9.61 23.08
N GLY A 129 11.28 9.68 21.77
CA GLY A 129 12.21 10.22 20.79
C GLY A 129 11.96 11.72 20.64
N THR A 130 12.70 12.49 21.43
CA THR A 130 13.02 13.91 21.22
C THR A 130 12.81 14.42 19.80
N LEU A 131 11.95 15.43 19.66
CA LEU A 131 11.75 16.26 18.48
C LEU A 131 13.07 16.91 18.00
N THR A 132 13.84 16.23 17.17
CA THR A 132 14.92 16.87 16.42
C THR A 132 14.32 17.58 15.21
N ARG A 133 14.06 18.87 15.40
CA ARG A 133 13.89 19.87 14.35
C ARG A 133 15.08 19.78 13.38
N GLY A 134 14.86 19.22 12.20
CA GLY A 134 15.79 19.27 11.07
C GLY A 134 16.60 17.98 10.86
N GLY A 135 15.98 16.97 10.27
CA GLY A 135 16.67 15.82 9.68
C GLY A 135 15.69 15.08 8.79
N GLY A 136 15.91 15.05 7.47
CA GLY A 136 14.99 14.53 6.45
C GLY A 136 14.82 13.01 6.44
N ALA A 137 14.77 12.38 7.61
CA ALA A 137 14.48 10.96 7.76
C ALA A 137 12.98 10.79 8.03
N CYS A 138 12.29 10.13 7.11
CA CYS A 138 10.88 9.81 7.28
C CYS A 138 10.76 8.57 8.19
N PRO A 139 9.85 8.58 9.18
CA PRO A 139 9.50 7.38 9.93
C PRO A 139 9.04 6.28 8.97
N ARG A 140 9.39 5.03 9.30
CA ARG A 140 9.07 3.86 8.50
C ARG A 140 8.43 2.77 9.35
N LEU A 141 7.44 2.09 8.79
CA LEU A 141 6.66 1.08 9.46
C LEU A 141 6.55 -0.16 8.56
N VAL A 142 6.98 -1.31 9.05
CA VAL A 142 6.74 -2.61 8.41
C VAL A 142 5.35 -3.08 8.81
N VAL A 143 4.52 -3.38 7.83
CA VAL A 143 3.12 -3.71 7.98
C VAL A 143 2.85 -5.01 7.23
N ASP A 144 2.21 -5.94 7.91
CA ASP A 144 1.66 -7.17 7.31
C ASP A 144 0.22 -6.90 6.88
N LEU A 145 -0.03 -6.89 5.56
CA LEU A 145 -1.34 -6.58 4.99
C LEU A 145 -2.09 -7.89 4.69
N PRO A 146 -3.36 -8.03 5.09
CA PRO A 146 -4.12 -9.22 4.77
C PRO A 146 -4.42 -9.32 3.27
N ASP A 147 -4.49 -10.54 2.73
CA ASP A 147 -4.80 -10.82 1.31
C ASP A 147 -6.14 -10.25 0.82
N ALA A 148 -7.03 -9.89 1.75
CA ALA A 148 -8.35 -9.33 1.45
C ALA A 148 -8.33 -7.82 1.15
N VAL A 149 -7.19 -7.12 1.28
CA VAL A 149 -7.12 -5.68 1.01
C VAL A 149 -7.29 -5.42 -0.49
N SER A 150 -8.38 -4.75 -0.87
CA SER A 150 -8.59 -4.34 -2.26
C SER A 150 -7.63 -3.21 -2.68
N ALA A 151 -7.27 -3.17 -3.96
CA ALA A 151 -6.47 -2.10 -4.55
C ALA A 151 -7.08 -0.71 -4.28
N LYS A 152 -8.42 -0.60 -4.33
CA LYS A 152 -9.16 0.62 -4.00
C LYS A 152 -8.96 1.06 -2.56
N GLN A 153 -9.07 0.14 -1.60
CA GLN A 153 -8.86 0.43 -0.18
C GLN A 153 -7.41 0.86 0.09
N LEU A 154 -6.44 0.18 -0.54
CA LEU A 154 -5.03 0.54 -0.42
C LEU A 154 -4.77 1.95 -0.96
N ARG A 155 -5.19 2.25 -2.20
CA ARG A 155 -5.05 3.59 -2.81
C ARG A 155 -5.68 4.69 -1.97
N ASN A 156 -6.93 4.49 -1.54
CA ASN A 156 -7.65 5.48 -0.76
C ASN A 156 -6.94 5.76 0.56
N THR A 157 -6.44 4.71 1.23
CA THR A 157 -5.75 4.85 2.51
C THR A 157 -4.40 5.55 2.34
N LEU A 158 -3.59 5.15 1.35
CA LEU A 158 -2.31 5.79 1.05
C LEU A 158 -2.49 7.29 0.72
N ALA A 159 -3.50 7.62 -0.09
CA ALA A 159 -3.83 9.01 -0.44
C ALA A 159 -4.36 9.81 0.77
N GLN A 160 -5.27 9.23 1.55
CA GLN A 160 -5.90 9.90 2.69
C GLN A 160 -4.91 10.24 3.80
N TYR A 161 -3.97 9.33 4.10
CA TYR A 161 -2.99 9.52 5.17
C TYR A 161 -1.64 10.05 4.68
N ALA A 162 -1.50 10.36 3.39
CA ALA A 162 -0.25 10.79 2.76
C ALA A 162 0.92 9.83 3.07
N VAL A 163 0.64 8.52 2.92
CA VAL A 163 1.60 7.43 3.16
C VAL A 163 2.05 6.87 1.83
N SER A 164 3.33 6.54 1.74
CA SER A 164 3.95 5.95 0.54
C SER A 164 4.60 4.60 0.88
N ILE A 165 4.58 3.67 -0.07
CA ILE A 165 5.24 2.38 0.09
C ILE A 165 6.70 2.51 -0.37
N VAL A 166 7.64 2.13 0.49
CA VAL A 166 9.09 2.23 0.25
C VAL A 166 9.71 0.89 -0.13
N ALA A 167 9.22 -0.22 0.41
CA ALA A 167 9.69 -1.58 0.14
C ALA A 167 8.55 -2.61 0.37
N GLY A 168 8.65 -3.82 -0.20
CA GLY A 168 7.66 -4.90 -0.08
C GLY A 168 6.90 -5.33 -1.37
N PRO A 169 6.26 -6.52 -1.38
CA PRO A 169 6.28 -7.53 -0.32
C PRO A 169 7.67 -8.18 -0.18
N ASP A 170 8.15 -8.35 1.04
CA ASP A 170 9.34 -9.17 1.33
C ASP A 170 9.01 -10.67 1.18
N GLU A 171 9.97 -11.56 1.45
CA GLU A 171 9.73 -13.01 1.39
C GLU A 171 8.62 -13.48 2.36
N ASP A 172 8.28 -12.65 3.35
CA ASP A 172 7.23 -12.88 4.34
C ASP A 172 5.91 -12.15 3.99
N GLY A 173 5.81 -11.49 2.83
CA GLY A 173 4.60 -10.76 2.41
C GLY A 173 4.42 -9.36 3.00
N ARG A 174 5.41 -8.83 3.73
CA ARG A 174 5.31 -7.56 4.46
C ARG A 174 5.71 -6.36 3.62
N PHE A 175 5.04 -5.23 3.87
CA PHE A 175 5.26 -3.96 3.22
C PHE A 175 5.90 -2.94 4.17
N VAL A 176 6.78 -2.10 3.67
CA VAL A 176 7.39 -0.99 4.40
C VAL A 176 6.75 0.30 3.95
N LEU A 177 5.98 0.93 4.83
CA LEU A 177 5.34 2.22 4.64
C LEU A 177 6.24 3.34 5.19
N SER A 178 6.21 4.51 4.55
CA SER A 178 6.78 5.75 5.09
C SER A 178 5.82 6.90 4.96
N ALA A 179 5.88 7.83 5.91
CA ALA A 179 5.11 9.07 5.85
C ALA A 179 5.91 10.20 6.49
N ALA A 180 5.44 11.44 6.31
CA ALA A 180 6.04 12.59 6.98
C ALA A 180 5.80 12.57 8.51
N ARG A 181 4.75 11.88 8.98
CA ARG A 181 4.36 11.80 10.39
C ARG A 181 4.14 10.35 10.79
N GLU A 182 4.57 9.99 11.99
CA GLU A 182 4.41 8.64 12.53
C GLU A 182 2.95 8.28 12.86
N SER A 183 2.15 9.27 13.28
CA SER A 183 0.71 9.08 13.52
C SER A 183 -0.01 8.61 12.25
N SER A 184 0.31 9.22 11.10
CA SER A 184 -0.26 8.85 9.80
C SER A 184 0.05 7.40 9.42
N LEU A 185 1.20 6.86 9.83
CA LEU A 185 1.55 5.46 9.57
C LEU A 185 0.71 4.49 10.40
N HIS A 186 0.52 4.80 11.68
CA HIS A 186 -0.28 3.97 12.58
C HIS A 186 -1.77 4.03 12.23
N ASP A 187 -2.28 5.20 11.87
CA ASP A 187 -3.67 5.37 11.42
C ASP A 187 -3.91 4.62 10.10
N ALA A 188 -2.97 4.70 9.16
CA ALA A 188 -3.03 3.95 7.90
C ALA A 188 -2.94 2.43 8.11
N ALA A 189 -2.03 1.94 8.96
CA ALA A 189 -1.92 0.52 9.28
C ALA A 189 -3.20 -0.02 9.93
N THR A 190 -3.83 0.78 10.81
CA THR A 190 -5.11 0.44 11.44
C THR A 190 -6.25 0.41 10.41
N ALA A 191 -6.31 1.41 9.52
CA ALA A 191 -7.32 1.48 8.45
C ALA A 191 -7.18 0.37 7.40
N LEU A 192 -5.96 -0.13 7.18
CA LEU A 192 -5.68 -1.29 6.33
C LEU A 192 -5.93 -2.63 7.02
N GLY A 193 -6.21 -2.64 8.33
CA GLY A 193 -6.42 -3.86 9.11
C GLY A 193 -5.16 -4.72 9.22
N ALA A 194 -4.00 -4.09 9.37
CA ALA A 194 -2.71 -4.78 9.45
C ALA A 194 -2.70 -5.87 10.53
N ALA A 195 -2.27 -7.08 10.15
CA ALA A 195 -2.17 -8.22 11.07
C ALA A 195 -0.96 -8.09 12.00
N GLY A 196 0.06 -7.35 11.58
CA GLY A 196 1.28 -7.08 12.34
C GLY A 196 1.89 -5.74 11.94
N VAL A 197 2.43 -5.03 12.94
CA VAL A 197 3.06 -3.72 12.78
C VAL A 197 4.40 -3.75 13.51
N ALA A 198 5.49 -3.45 12.80
CA ALA A 198 6.83 -3.36 13.38
C ALA A 198 7.53 -2.08 12.91
N ALA A 199 8.14 -1.33 13.83
CA ALA A 199 8.92 -0.14 13.47
C ALA A 199 10.13 -0.54 12.63
N ALA A 200 10.34 0.15 11.50
CA ALA A 200 11.53 -0.01 10.68
C ALA A 200 12.52 1.13 10.96
N LEU A 201 13.80 0.90 10.65
CA LEU A 201 14.79 1.97 10.75
C LEU A 201 14.36 3.16 9.87
N PRO A 202 14.33 4.40 10.42
CA PRO A 202 13.97 5.57 9.65
C PRO A 202 14.97 5.75 8.51
N GLY A 203 14.48 6.17 7.35
CA GLY A 203 15.31 6.31 6.16
C GLY A 203 14.95 7.52 5.33
N ALA A 204 15.62 7.68 4.19
CA ALA A 204 15.33 8.79 3.29
C ALA A 204 13.85 8.82 2.90
N CYS A 205 13.27 10.02 2.91
CA CYS A 205 11.91 10.24 2.45
C CYS A 205 11.83 9.95 0.95
N PRO A 206 10.78 9.24 0.48
CA PRO A 206 10.55 9.11 -0.94
C PRO A 206 10.26 10.50 -1.54
N THR A 207 10.90 10.80 -2.66
CA THR A 207 10.59 11.98 -3.46
C THR A 207 9.24 11.79 -4.13
N PRO A 208 8.37 12.82 -4.16
CA PRO A 208 7.07 12.76 -4.81
C PRO A 208 7.16 12.56 -6.32
#